data_AF-A0A147K7P4-F1
#
_entry.id   AF-A0A147K7P4-F1
#
_cell.length_a   1.000
_cell.length_b   1.000
_cell.length_c   1.000
_cell.angle_alpha   90.00
_cell.angle_beta   90.00
_cell.angle_gamma   90.00
#
_symmetry.space_group_name_H-M   'P 1'
#
loop_
_entity.id
_entity.type
_entity.pdbx_description
1 polymer ?
#
loop_
_entity_poly.entity_id
_entity_poly.type
_entity_poly.pdbx_seq_one_letter_code
_entity_poly.pdbx_strand_id
1 'polypeptide(L)'
;MIYLIKESEHYTGKIGELVAMLYYFRDVLRKEISSLTRKELDYIAYKGANPIGALILPIALIEYVHQIILFEERDLVSDELCQWEFVLFLGEKARNQINSQSLK
;
A
#
# COMPACT_ATOMS: atom_id res chain seq x y z
N MET A 1 -4.49 18.57 -12.82
CA MET A 1 -5.53 18.44 -11.78
C MET A 1 -5.11 19.31 -10.61
N ILE A 2 -6.01 20.12 -10.05
CA ILE A 2 -5.71 21.00 -8.92
C ILE A 2 -5.83 20.14 -7.66
N TYR A 3 -4.73 19.93 -6.94
CA TYR A 3 -4.68 19.10 -5.74
C TYR A 3 -5.10 19.91 -4.51
N LEU A 4 -6.39 20.23 -4.43
CA LEU A 4 -6.95 20.92 -3.28
C LEU A 4 -7.44 19.89 -2.26
N ILE A 5 -6.83 19.88 -1.07
CA ILE A 5 -7.37 19.15 0.08
C ILE A 5 -8.60 19.93 0.55
N LYS A 6 -9.78 19.47 0.15
CA LYS A 6 -11.05 20.05 0.56
C LYS A 6 -12.02 18.93 0.93
N GLU A 7 -12.85 19.22 1.91
CA GLU A 7 -13.94 18.35 2.35
C GLU A 7 -14.84 17.96 1.17
N SER A 8 -15.39 16.75 1.23
CA SER A 8 -16.34 16.23 0.23
C SER A 8 -17.77 16.37 0.76
N GLU A 9 -18.77 16.23 -0.12
CA GLU A 9 -20.18 16.33 0.27
C GLU A 9 -20.60 15.30 1.34
N HIS A 10 -19.87 14.19 1.46
CA HIS A 10 -20.19 13.08 2.37
C HIS A 10 -19.31 12.99 3.63
N TYR A 11 -18.20 13.75 3.69
CA TYR A 11 -17.27 13.73 4.82
C TYR A 11 -16.86 15.16 5.17
N THR A 12 -17.19 15.61 6.39
CA THR A 12 -16.97 16.99 6.85
C THR A 12 -15.87 17.08 7.91
N GLY A 13 -15.37 18.30 8.12
CA GLY A 13 -14.33 18.62 9.10
C GLY A 13 -13.04 17.82 8.89
N LYS A 14 -12.37 17.42 9.98
CA LYS A 14 -11.08 16.72 9.93
C LYS A 14 -11.14 15.35 9.27
N ILE A 15 -12.27 14.65 9.35
CA ILE A 15 -12.48 13.40 8.62
C ILE A 15 -12.53 13.67 7.12
N GLY A 16 -13.23 14.73 6.69
CA GLY A 16 -13.25 15.16 5.29
C GLY A 16 -11.86 15.48 4.74
N GLU A 17 -11.06 16.23 5.50
CA GLU A 17 -9.66 16.52 5.14
C GLU A 17 -8.83 15.24 5.01
N LEU A 18 -8.92 14.31 5.97
CA LEU A 18 -8.19 13.04 5.95
C LEU A 18 -8.57 12.17 4.74
N VAL A 19 -9.87 12.05 4.46
CA VAL A 19 -10.38 11.31 3.30
C VAL A 19 -9.83 11.92 2.00
N ALA A 20 -9.85 13.24 1.87
CA ALA A 20 -9.28 13.92 0.71
C ALA A 20 -7.76 13.66 0.57
N MET A 21 -7.00 13.65 1.66
CA MET A 21 -5.57 13.32 1.66
C MET A 21 -5.32 11.87 1.22
N LEU A 22 -6.11 10.91 1.68
CA LEU A 22 -5.98 9.50 1.30
C LEU A 22 -6.32 9.28 -0.18
N TYR A 23 -7.36 9.93 -0.69
CA TYR A 23 -7.68 9.91 -2.13
C TYR A 23 -6.55 10.49 -2.98
N TYR A 24 -6.00 11.63 -2.56
CA TYR A 24 -4.87 12.25 -3.24
C TYR A 24 -3.66 11.32 -3.27
N PHE A 25 -3.29 10.75 -2.13
CA PHE A 25 -2.18 9.82 -2.03
C PHE A 25 -2.34 8.63 -2.97
N ARG A 26 -3.53 8.01 -3.00
CA ARG A 26 -3.85 6.89 -3.89
C ARG A 26 -3.72 7.26 -5.36
N ASP A 27 -4.25 8.41 -5.76
CA ASP A 27 -4.23 8.86 -7.16
C ASP A 27 -2.81 9.16 -7.63
N VAL A 28 -2.01 9.85 -6.81
CA VAL A 28 -0.60 10.10 -7.13
C VAL A 28 0.17 8.80 -7.20
N LEU A 29 0.04 7.91 -6.21
CA LEU A 29 0.72 6.62 -6.21
C LEU A 29 0.38 5.83 -7.49
N ARG A 30 -0.90 5.70 -7.84
CA ARG A 30 -1.34 5.01 -9.05
C ARG A 30 -0.77 5.64 -10.32
N LYS A 31 -0.75 6.97 -10.39
CA LYS A 31 -0.20 7.69 -11.54
C LYS A 31 1.30 7.40 -11.70
N GLU A 32 2.08 7.50 -10.62
CA GLU A 32 3.53 7.29 -10.66
C GLU A 32 3.90 5.84 -11.03
N ILE A 33 3.13 4.85 -10.58
CA ILE A 33 3.42 3.44 -10.90
C ILE A 33 2.82 2.98 -12.24
N SER A 34 1.86 3.71 -12.81
CA SER A 34 1.11 3.29 -14.01
C SER A 34 1.99 3.13 -15.25
N SER A 35 3.11 3.85 -15.32
CA SER A 35 4.05 3.77 -16.44
C SER A 35 5.15 2.73 -16.25
N LEU A 36 5.25 2.10 -15.08
CA LEU A 36 6.31 1.14 -14.78
C LEU A 36 5.99 -0.24 -15.34
N THR A 37 6.95 -0.83 -16.03
CA THR A 37 6.90 -2.22 -16.45
C THR A 37 7.16 -3.15 -15.26
N ARG A 38 6.77 -4.43 -15.39
CA ARG A 38 7.07 -5.45 -14.37
C ARG A 38 8.56 -5.52 -14.02
N LYS A 39 9.44 -5.40 -15.02
CA LYS A 39 10.90 -5.40 -14.81
C LYS A 39 11.36 -4.22 -13.96
N GLU A 40 10.74 -3.06 -14.11
CA GLU A 40 11.06 -1.86 -13.31
C GLU A 40 10.48 -1.97 -11.91
N LEU A 41 9.29 -2.57 -11.75
CA LEU A 41 8.72 -2.85 -10.43
C LEU A 41 9.56 -3.81 -9.62
N ASP A 42 10.17 -4.79 -10.28
CA ASP A 42 11.01 -5.83 -9.65
C ASP A 42 12.51 -5.43 -9.57
N TYR A 43 12.88 -4.22 -10.04
CA TYR A 43 14.27 -3.77 -10.08
C TYR A 43 14.83 -3.44 -8.70
N ILE A 44 16.04 -3.93 -8.41
CA ILE A 44 16.79 -3.65 -7.17
C ILE A 44 17.94 -2.70 -7.49
N ALA A 45 17.83 -1.45 -7.03
CA ALA A 45 18.78 -0.39 -7.36
C ALA A 45 20.20 -0.59 -6.79
N TYR A 46 20.31 -1.19 -5.59
CA TYR A 46 21.58 -1.48 -4.95
C TYR A 46 21.44 -2.63 -3.95
N LYS A 47 22.57 -3.22 -3.53
CA LYS A 47 22.58 -4.33 -2.57
C LYS A 47 21.87 -3.93 -1.28
N GLY A 48 20.81 -4.67 -0.93
CA GLY A 48 19.99 -4.41 0.26
C GLY A 48 18.79 -3.51 0.03
N ALA A 49 18.62 -2.91 -1.15
CA ALA A 49 17.40 -2.21 -1.52
C ALA A 49 16.21 -3.18 -1.69
N ASN A 50 15.00 -2.63 -1.58
CA ASN A 50 13.78 -3.34 -1.92
C ASN A 50 13.32 -2.93 -3.33
N PRO A 51 12.76 -3.86 -4.12
CA PRO A 51 12.13 -3.51 -5.38
C PRO A 51 10.90 -2.61 -5.14
N ILE A 52 10.54 -1.79 -6.12
CA ILE A 52 9.40 -0.85 -6.02
C ILE A 52 8.11 -1.60 -5.68
N GLY A 53 7.88 -2.78 -6.28
CA GLY A 53 6.72 -3.63 -5.99
C GLY A 53 6.64 -4.04 -4.52
N ALA A 54 7.78 -4.26 -3.86
CA ALA A 54 7.84 -4.59 -2.44
C ALA A 54 7.54 -3.40 -1.51
N LEU A 55 7.64 -2.16 -2.02
CA LEU A 55 7.29 -0.96 -1.26
C LEU A 55 5.79 -0.62 -1.37
N ILE A 56 5.11 -1.11 -2.41
CA ILE A 56 3.68 -0.87 -2.63
C ILE A 56 2.83 -1.79 -1.74
N LEU A 57 3.23 -3.05 -1.58
CA LEU A 57 2.46 -4.03 -0.80
C LEU A 57 2.22 -3.63 0.68
N PRO A 58 3.20 -3.07 1.41
CA PRO A 58 2.99 -2.58 2.77
C PRO A 58 1.93 -1.48 2.87
N ILE A 59 1.74 -0.67 1.83
CA ILE A 59 0.72 0.39 1.81
C ILE A 59 -0.68 -0.24 1.85
N ALA A 60 -0.92 -1.26 1.03
CA ALA A 60 -2.19 -1.99 1.01
C ALA A 60 -2.45 -2.74 2.32
N LEU A 61 -1.41 -3.35 2.89
CA LEU A 61 -1.48 -4.01 4.19
C LEU A 61 -1.88 -3.03 5.31
N ILE A 62 -1.23 -1.86 5.38
CA ILE A 62 -1.53 -0.87 6.40
C ILE A 62 -2.97 -0.39 6.29
N GLU A 63 -3.46 -0.14 5.08
CA GLU A 63 -4.87 0.22 4.86
C GLU A 63 -5.81 -0.87 5.38
N TYR A 64 -5.56 -2.13 5.04
CA TYR A 64 -6.36 -3.28 5.48
C TYR A 64 -6.36 -3.45 7.00
N VAL A 65 -5.18 -3.41 7.63
CA VAL A 65 -5.04 -3.54 9.10
C VAL A 65 -5.78 -2.42 9.82
N HIS A 66 -5.67 -1.18 9.36
CA HIS A 66 -6.37 -0.07 9.99
C HIS A 66 -7.88 -0.16 9.82
N GLN A 67 -8.38 -0.70 8.70
CA GLN A 67 -9.82 -0.96 8.53
C GLN A 67 -10.33 -1.99 9.54
N ILE A 68 -9.61 -3.10 9.73
CA ILE A 68 -9.98 -4.12 10.72
C ILE A 68 -9.97 -3.53 12.13
N ILE A 69 -8.90 -2.85 12.52
CA ILE A 69 -8.78 -2.28 13.87
C ILE A 69 -9.89 -1.25 14.13
N LEU A 70 -10.20 -0.38 13.15
CA LEU A 70 -11.16 0.70 13.35
C LEU A 70 -12.62 0.27 13.24
N PHE A 71 -12.95 -0.67 12.35
CA PHE A 71 -14.35 -1.04 12.06
C PHE A 71 -14.76 -2.37 12.67
N GLU A 72 -13.81 -3.28 12.92
CA GLU A 72 -14.08 -4.60 13.49
C GLU A 72 -13.54 -4.74 14.93
N GLU A 73 -12.78 -3.76 15.42
CA GLU A 73 -12.24 -3.70 16.78
C GLU A 73 -11.45 -4.97 17.19
N ARG A 74 -10.73 -5.56 16.24
CA ARG A 74 -9.92 -6.77 16.45
C ARG A 74 -8.54 -6.67 15.80
N ASP A 75 -7.69 -7.62 16.13
CA ASP A 75 -6.42 -7.85 15.44
C ASP A 75 -6.59 -8.80 14.24
N LEU A 76 -5.53 -8.89 13.42
CA LEU A 76 -5.43 -9.88 12.35
C LEU A 76 -5.53 -11.31 12.91
N VAL A 77 -6.32 -12.16 12.25
CA VAL A 77 -6.35 -13.59 12.56
C VAL A 77 -5.18 -14.32 11.87
N SER A 78 -4.91 -15.56 12.29
CA SER A 78 -3.80 -16.37 11.78
C SER A 78 -3.75 -16.46 10.25
N ASP A 79 -4.91 -16.58 9.62
CA ASP A 79 -5.02 -16.75 8.17
C ASP A 79 -4.69 -15.45 7.43
N GLU A 80 -5.13 -14.31 7.96
CA GLU A 80 -4.81 -12.98 7.42
C GLU A 80 -3.33 -12.66 7.65
N LEU A 81 -2.79 -12.96 8.83
CA LEU A 81 -1.37 -12.85 9.13
C LEU A 81 -0.52 -13.70 8.18
N CYS A 82 -0.93 -14.92 7.88
CA CYS A 82 -0.25 -15.80 6.94
C CYS A 82 -0.26 -15.23 5.51
N GLN A 83 -1.39 -14.67 5.08
CA GLN A 83 -1.49 -13.98 3.78
C GLN A 83 -0.53 -12.78 3.70
N TRP A 84 -0.33 -12.05 4.80
CA TRP A 84 0.46 -10.83 4.82
C TRP A 84 1.88 -11.00 5.36
N GLU A 85 2.28 -12.20 5.79
CA GLU A 85 3.55 -12.48 6.46
C GLU A 85 4.74 -11.99 5.62
N PHE A 86 4.70 -12.25 4.32
CA PHE A 86 5.77 -11.86 3.39
C PHE A 86 5.90 -10.34 3.21
N VAL A 87 4.83 -9.59 3.45
CA VAL A 87 4.77 -8.13 3.34
C VAL A 87 5.22 -7.47 4.65
N LEU A 88 4.85 -8.07 5.79
CA LEU A 88 5.23 -7.61 7.13
C LEU A 88 6.76 -7.70 7.34
N PHE A 89 7.39 -8.75 6.83
CA PHE A 89 8.82 -8.98 6.96
C PHE A 89 9.58 -8.54 5.71
N LEU A 90 9.69 -7.22 5.50
CA LEU A 90 10.63 -6.62 4.55
C LEU A 90 12.04 -7.21 4.75
N GLY A 91 12.78 -7.48 3.67
CA GLY A 91 14.12 -8.08 3.74
C GLY A 91 14.30 -9.26 2.77
N GLU A 92 15.23 -10.18 3.07
CA GLU A 92 15.52 -11.32 2.16
C GLU A 92 14.30 -12.20 1.90
N LYS A 93 13.42 -12.40 2.88
CA LYS A 93 12.19 -13.19 2.71
C LYS A 93 11.24 -12.55 1.69
N ALA A 94 10.96 -11.26 1.83
CA ALA A 94 10.15 -10.50 0.87
C ALA A 94 10.79 -10.50 -0.53
N ARG A 95 12.12 -10.30 -0.65
CA ARG A 95 12.83 -10.32 -1.94
C ARG A 95 12.72 -11.66 -2.67
N ASN A 96 12.75 -12.77 -1.94
CA ASN A 96 12.71 -14.10 -2.53
C ASN A 96 11.29 -14.52 -2.95
N GLN A 97 10.24 -13.96 -2.34
CA GLN A 97 8.84 -14.34 -2.60
C GLN A 97 8.12 -13.40 -3.59
N ILE A 98 8.50 -12.11 -3.67
CA ILE A 98 7.86 -11.12 -4.55
C ILE A 98 8.19 -11.35 -6.03
N ASN A 99 9.28 -12.07 -6.34
CA ASN A 99 9.67 -12.40 -7.73
C ASN A 99 8.68 -13.29 -8.50
N SER A 100 7.58 -13.74 -7.89
CA SER A 100 6.68 -14.74 -8.51
C SER A 100 5.19 -14.40 -8.47
N GLN A 101 4.75 -13.32 -7.79
CA GLN A 101 3.32 -13.01 -7.72
C GLN A 101 2.92 -11.90 -8.70
N SER A 102 1.85 -12.18 -9.45
CA SER A 102 1.22 -11.21 -10.33
C SER A 102 0.53 -10.18 -9.45
N LEU A 103 1.01 -8.93 -9.47
CA LEU A 103 0.22 -7.80 -9.03
C LEU A 103 -0.95 -7.67 -10.03
N LYS A 104 -2.09 -8.30 -9.72
CA LYS A 104 -3.35 -8.14 -10.47
C LYS A 104 -4.23 -7.14 -9.76
#